data_AF-A0A3B0RYL6-F1
#
_entry.id   AF-A0A3B0RYL6-F1
#
_cell.length_a   1.000
_cell.length_b   1.000
_cell.length_c   1.000
_cell.angle_alpha   90.00
_cell.angle_beta   90.00
_cell.angle_gamma   90.00
#
_symmetry.space_group_name_H-M   'P 1'
#
loop_
_entity.id
_entity.type
_entity.pdbx_description
1 polymer ?
#
loop_
_entity_poly.entity_id
_entity_poly.type
_entity_poly.pdbx_seq_one_letter_code
_entity_poly.pdbx_strand_id
1 'polypeptide(L)'
;MPRSLVEKGLQDATSVDGFVTADKVDRYWQLGRRPGNRKAMRLRFTSKDRSNLYRPQLASLNIPTLILWGREDKFVDLAEGEWFARTIPGAKMSIYENVGHLPMAEVPDLSAADTRSFLESLPEISVTTPQT
;
A
#
# COMPACT_ATOMS: atom_id res chain seq x y z
N MET A 1 20.91 12.15 -1.02
CA MET A 1 20.34 10.92 -1.60
C MET A 1 20.60 11.00 -3.10
N PRO A 2 21.46 10.13 -3.65
CA PRO A 2 21.69 10.05 -5.09
C PRO A 2 20.42 9.67 -5.85
N ARG A 3 20.30 10.07 -7.11
CA ARG A 3 19.18 9.65 -7.99
C ARG A 3 19.21 8.16 -8.28
N SER A 4 20.38 7.59 -8.51
CA SER A 4 20.58 6.15 -8.73
C SER A 4 20.02 5.28 -7.61
N LEU A 5 20.07 5.77 -6.36
CA LEU A 5 19.47 5.06 -5.22
C LEU A 5 17.93 5.08 -5.27
N VAL A 6 17.33 6.17 -5.76
CA VAL A 6 15.87 6.28 -5.94
C VAL A 6 15.42 5.38 -7.09
N GLU A 7 16.14 5.42 -8.21
CA GLU A 7 15.88 4.58 -9.37
C GLU A 7 15.93 3.08 -9.02
N LYS A 8 17.00 2.65 -8.36
CA LYS A 8 17.10 1.25 -7.87
C LYS A 8 15.96 0.89 -6.93
N GLY A 9 15.59 1.80 -6.02
CA GLY A 9 14.47 1.58 -5.10
C GLY A 9 13.13 1.44 -5.82
N LEU A 10 12.91 2.19 -6.91
CA LEU A 10 11.71 2.04 -7.74
C LEU A 10 11.73 0.71 -8.52
N GLN A 11 12.87 0.34 -9.11
CA GLN A 11 13.04 -0.95 -9.79
C GLN A 11 12.82 -2.15 -8.86
N ASP A 12 13.20 -2.03 -7.59
CA ASP A 12 12.96 -3.06 -6.59
C ASP A 12 11.50 -3.09 -6.12
N ALA A 13 10.85 -1.93 -6.07
CA ALA A 13 9.48 -1.81 -5.60
C ALA A 13 8.43 -2.17 -6.66
N THR A 14 8.74 -2.09 -7.95
CA THR A 14 7.74 -2.25 -9.02
C THR A 14 8.10 -3.35 -9.99
N SER A 15 7.09 -3.91 -10.64
CA SER A 15 7.20 -5.00 -11.61
C SER A 15 6.58 -4.66 -12.97
N VAL A 16 5.78 -3.60 -13.08
CA VAL A 16 5.26 -3.13 -14.38
C VAL A 16 6.39 -2.57 -15.26
N ASP A 17 6.53 -3.15 -16.46
CA ASP A 17 7.50 -2.72 -17.45
C ASP A 17 7.31 -1.26 -17.85
N GLY A 18 8.43 -0.53 -17.99
CA GLY A 18 8.40 0.90 -18.30
C GLY A 18 7.86 1.78 -17.17
N PHE A 19 7.53 1.23 -15.99
CA PHE A 19 7.09 2.04 -14.87
C PHE A 19 8.17 3.03 -14.44
N VAL A 20 9.43 2.61 -14.36
CA VAL A 20 10.55 3.46 -13.91
C VAL A 20 11.05 4.31 -15.07
N THR A 21 10.72 5.60 -15.05
CA THR A 21 11.17 6.60 -16.03
C THR A 21 12.00 7.68 -15.35
N ALA A 22 12.80 8.44 -16.12
CA ALA A 22 13.61 9.55 -15.60
C ALA A 22 12.75 10.58 -14.84
N ASP A 23 11.59 10.95 -15.38
CA ASP A 23 10.66 11.90 -14.74
C ASP A 23 10.14 11.39 -13.40
N LYS A 24 9.84 10.09 -13.30
CA LYS A 24 9.43 9.48 -12.03
C LYS A 24 10.61 9.44 -11.06
N VAL A 25 11.80 9.05 -11.49
CA VAL A 25 13.00 9.11 -10.64
C VAL A 25 13.21 10.52 -10.08
N ASP A 26 13.08 11.54 -10.93
CA ASP A 26 13.17 12.94 -10.52
C ASP A 26 12.07 13.32 -9.51
N ARG A 27 10.83 12.92 -9.79
CA ARG A 27 9.69 13.17 -8.91
C ARG A 27 9.90 12.57 -7.52
N TYR A 28 10.23 11.28 -7.44
CA TYR A 28 10.46 10.59 -6.17
C TYR A 28 11.70 11.13 -5.46
N TRP A 29 12.74 11.51 -6.20
CA TRP A 29 13.92 12.16 -5.64
C TRP A 29 13.61 13.52 -5.01
N GLN A 30 12.81 14.36 -5.67
CA GLN A 30 12.34 15.63 -5.12
C GLN A 30 11.49 15.43 -3.87
N LEU A 31 10.55 14.47 -3.92
CA LEU A 31 9.70 14.14 -2.78
C LEU A 31 10.53 13.68 -1.58
N GLY A 32 11.51 12.78 -1.77
CA GLY A 32 12.39 12.32 -0.70
C GLY A 32 13.27 13.42 -0.08
N ARG A 33 13.41 14.57 -0.75
CA ARG A 33 14.19 15.72 -0.29
C ARG A 33 13.38 16.82 0.39
N ARG A 34 12.04 16.70 0.44
CA ARG A 34 11.21 17.66 1.20
C ARG A 34 11.65 17.73 2.66
N PRO A 35 11.55 18.90 3.33
CA PRO A 35 11.89 19.04 4.74
C PRO A 35 11.20 17.96 5.59
N GLY A 36 11.96 17.30 6.46
CA GLY A 36 11.46 16.23 7.32
C GLY A 36 11.48 14.81 6.71
N ASN A 37 11.35 14.64 5.38
CA ASN A 37 11.19 13.31 4.78
C ASN A 37 12.38 12.38 5.03
N ARG A 38 13.62 12.89 4.97
CA ARG A 38 14.81 12.08 5.25
C ARG A 38 14.89 11.61 6.71
N LYS A 39 14.48 12.47 7.64
CA LYS A 39 14.38 12.11 9.06
C LYS A 39 13.31 11.04 9.26
N ALA A 40 12.13 11.22 8.65
CA ALA A 40 11.04 10.27 8.70
C ALA A 40 11.42 8.90 8.10
N MET A 41 12.05 8.88 6.92
CA MET A 41 12.57 7.65 6.33
C MET A 41 13.56 6.95 7.25
N ARG A 42 14.54 7.67 7.81
CA ARG A 42 15.48 7.09 8.78
C ARG A 42 14.73 6.47 9.96
N LEU A 43 13.81 7.20 10.57
CA LEU A 43 13.01 6.70 11.68
C LEU A 43 12.23 5.42 11.31
N ARG A 44 11.63 5.37 10.12
CA ARG A 44 10.93 4.19 9.61
C ARG A 44 11.85 2.98 9.50
N PHE A 45 13.06 3.14 8.95
CA PHE A 45 14.00 2.03 8.73
C PHE A 45 14.81 1.64 9.96
N THR A 46 15.01 2.53 10.92
CA THR A 46 15.74 2.25 12.17
C THR A 46 14.83 1.92 13.34
N SER A 47 13.51 1.97 13.17
CA SER A 47 12.56 1.59 14.22
C SER A 47 12.81 0.14 14.61
N LYS A 48 13.13 -0.08 15.89
CA LYS A 48 13.26 -1.42 16.48
C LYS A 48 11.90 -2.00 16.88
N ASP A 49 10.87 -1.16 16.92
CA ASP A 49 9.51 -1.61 17.15
C ASP A 49 8.96 -2.21 15.87
N ARG A 50 9.23 -3.51 15.71
CA ARG A 50 8.62 -4.40 14.71
C ARG A 50 7.56 -5.29 15.37
N SER A 51 7.07 -4.87 16.52
CA SER A 51 6.21 -5.72 17.32
C SER A 51 4.91 -5.99 16.55
N ASN A 52 4.58 -7.26 16.38
CA ASN A 52 3.35 -7.73 15.76
C ASN A 52 2.13 -7.51 16.67
N LEU A 53 2.14 -6.46 17.52
CA LEU A 53 1.17 -6.22 18.60
C LEU A 53 -0.27 -6.19 18.09
N TYR A 54 -0.45 -5.84 16.82
CA TYR A 54 -1.76 -5.72 16.19
C TYR A 54 -2.25 -7.02 15.54
N ARG A 55 -1.38 -8.03 15.30
CA ARG A 55 -1.80 -9.29 14.64
C ARG A 55 -2.95 -9.99 15.39
N PRO A 56 -2.94 -10.10 16.74
CA PRO A 56 -4.05 -10.69 17.47
C PRO A 56 -5.37 -9.89 17.35
N GLN A 57 -5.30 -8.59 17.10
CA GLN A 57 -6.46 -7.71 17.04
C GLN A 57 -7.17 -7.75 15.67
N LEU A 58 -6.48 -8.17 14.60
CA LEU A 58 -7.07 -8.19 13.26
C LEU A 58 -8.28 -9.12 13.13
N ALA A 59 -8.28 -10.24 13.86
CA ALA A 59 -9.42 -11.15 13.91
C ALA A 59 -10.66 -10.56 14.59
N SER A 60 -10.50 -9.46 15.34
CA SER A 60 -11.61 -8.75 16.00
C SER A 60 -12.20 -7.61 15.15
N LEU A 61 -11.63 -7.33 13.97
CA LEU A 61 -12.14 -6.29 13.08
C LEU A 61 -13.48 -6.71 12.47
N ASN A 62 -14.53 -5.95 12.75
CA ASN A 62 -15.87 -6.14 12.18
C ASN A 62 -16.23 -5.00 11.21
N ILE A 63 -15.25 -4.56 10.42
CA ILE A 63 -15.41 -3.50 9.43
C ILE A 63 -15.14 -4.06 8.02
N PRO A 64 -15.91 -3.65 6.99
CA PRO A 64 -15.60 -4.01 5.63
C PRO A 64 -14.15 -3.65 5.29
N THR A 65 -13.41 -4.60 4.73
CA THR A 65 -11.98 -4.44 4.44
C THR A 65 -11.69 -4.90 3.01
N LEU A 66 -10.96 -4.06 2.26
CA LEU A 66 -10.37 -4.40 0.97
C LEU A 66 -8.85 -4.45 1.10
N ILE A 67 -8.26 -5.53 0.59
CA ILE A 67 -6.81 -5.73 0.50
C ILE A 67 -6.43 -5.70 -0.98
N LEU A 68 -5.51 -4.81 -1.35
CA LEU A 68 -4.97 -4.69 -2.69
C LEU A 68 -3.50 -5.11 -2.67
N TRP A 69 -3.13 -6.11 -3.46
CA TRP A 69 -1.79 -6.70 -3.39
C TRP A 69 -1.21 -6.98 -4.78
N GLY A 70 0.05 -6.62 -5.02
CA GLY A 70 0.77 -7.05 -6.21
C GLY A 70 1.42 -8.42 -5.98
N ARG A 71 1.27 -9.36 -6.92
CA ARG A 71 1.83 -10.71 -6.77
C ARG A 71 3.35 -10.70 -6.64
N GLU A 72 4.01 -9.76 -7.30
CA GLU A 72 5.46 -9.66 -7.42
C GLU A 72 6.06 -8.65 -6.43
N ASP A 73 5.35 -8.32 -5.34
CA ASP A 73 5.86 -7.51 -4.24
C ASP A 73 7.11 -8.17 -3.62
N LYS A 74 8.26 -7.50 -3.74
CA LYS A 74 9.56 -7.95 -3.20
C LYS A 74 9.86 -7.44 -1.80
N PHE A 75 9.00 -6.57 -1.25
CA PHE A 75 9.19 -5.97 0.07
C PHE A 75 8.29 -6.63 1.11
N VAL A 76 7.10 -7.06 0.72
CA VAL A 76 6.17 -7.81 1.58
C VAL A 76 5.58 -8.97 0.78
N ASP A 77 5.97 -10.18 1.14
CA ASP A 77 5.54 -11.40 0.44
C ASP A 77 4.02 -11.52 0.38
N LEU A 78 3.51 -12.05 -0.75
CA LEU A 78 2.08 -12.29 -0.96
C LEU A 78 1.42 -13.07 0.20
N ALA A 79 2.17 -13.96 0.85
CA ALA A 79 1.71 -14.73 2.01
C ALA A 79 1.20 -13.84 3.17
N GLU A 80 1.74 -12.63 3.35
CA GLU A 80 1.24 -11.68 4.35
C GLU A 80 -0.12 -11.10 3.93
N GLY A 81 -0.30 -10.76 2.65
CA GLY A 81 -1.58 -10.33 2.09
C GLY A 81 -2.66 -11.38 2.24
N GLU A 82 -2.34 -12.64 1.88
CA GLU A 82 -3.26 -13.76 2.07
C GLU A 82 -3.55 -14.04 3.54
N TRP A 83 -2.55 -13.86 4.42
CA TRP A 83 -2.75 -13.98 5.85
C TRP A 83 -3.73 -12.92 6.36
N PHE A 84 -3.64 -11.66 5.90
CA PHE A 84 -4.64 -10.64 6.23
C PHE A 84 -6.03 -11.05 5.75
N ALA A 85 -6.16 -11.52 4.51
CA ALA A 85 -7.45 -11.92 3.94
C ALA A 85 -8.11 -13.08 4.70
N ARG A 86 -7.31 -14.04 5.19
CA ARG A 86 -7.81 -15.15 6.04
C ARG A 86 -8.11 -14.70 7.47
N THR A 87 -7.42 -13.68 7.98
CA THR A 87 -7.52 -13.28 9.39
C THR A 87 -8.62 -12.27 9.65
N ILE A 88 -8.86 -11.35 8.73
CA ILE A 88 -9.85 -10.28 8.89
C ILE A 88 -11.22 -10.79 8.42
N PRO A 89 -12.24 -10.87 9.29
CA PRO A 89 -13.56 -11.33 8.93
C PRO A 89 -14.16 -10.53 7.74
N GLY A 90 -14.56 -11.24 6.69
CA GLY A 90 -15.21 -10.64 5.53
C GLY A 90 -14.30 -9.78 4.64
N ALA A 91 -12.98 -9.83 4.83
CA ALA A 91 -12.05 -9.12 3.94
C ALA A 91 -12.15 -9.63 2.50
N LYS A 92 -12.15 -8.69 1.56
CA LYS A 92 -11.98 -8.96 0.13
C LYS A 92 -10.53 -8.70 -0.24
N MET A 93 -9.96 -9.53 -1.11
CA MET A 93 -8.58 -9.36 -1.59
C MET A 93 -8.55 -9.38 -3.11
N SER A 94 -7.92 -8.37 -3.71
CA SER A 94 -7.54 -8.37 -5.13
C SER A 94 -6.03 -8.54 -5.25
N ILE A 95 -5.62 -9.56 -6.00
CA ILE A 95 -4.22 -9.83 -6.34
C ILE A 95 -4.00 -9.42 -7.79
N TYR A 96 -3.02 -8.56 -8.04
CA TYR A 96 -2.66 -8.09 -9.37
C TYR A 96 -1.43 -8.83 -9.86
N GLU A 97 -1.56 -9.52 -10.99
CA GLU A 97 -0.47 -10.20 -11.68
C GLU A 97 0.46 -9.18 -12.36
N ASN A 98 1.77 -9.43 -12.34
CA ASN A 98 2.82 -8.55 -12.88
C ASN A 98 2.89 -7.15 -12.21
N VAL A 99 2.49 -7.03 -10.95
CA VAL A 99 2.49 -5.80 -10.16
C VAL A 99 3.31 -6.00 -8.90
N GLY A 100 4.16 -5.02 -8.60
CA GLY A 100 4.99 -5.02 -7.40
C GLY A 100 4.29 -4.44 -6.17
N HIS A 101 5.08 -3.76 -5.34
CA HIS A 101 4.71 -3.22 -4.04
C HIS A 101 3.72 -2.05 -4.12
N LEU A 102 3.52 -1.44 -5.29
CA LEU A 102 2.76 -0.19 -5.41
C LEU A 102 1.58 -0.31 -6.40
N PRO A 103 0.56 -1.15 -6.15
CA PRO A 103 -0.58 -1.29 -7.08
C PRO A 103 -1.22 0.04 -7.49
N MET A 104 -1.36 0.98 -6.56
CA MET A 104 -1.93 2.32 -6.81
C MET A 104 -1.09 3.21 -7.74
N ALA A 105 0.20 2.88 -7.92
CA ALA A 105 1.07 3.59 -8.85
C ALA A 105 1.25 2.80 -10.15
N GLU A 106 1.37 1.49 -10.07
CA GLU A 106 1.66 0.60 -11.18
C GLU A 106 0.44 0.33 -12.08
N VAL A 107 -0.73 0.12 -11.46
CA VAL A 107 -2.02 -0.12 -12.14
C VAL A 107 -3.09 0.82 -11.58
N PRO A 108 -2.93 2.15 -11.76
CA PRO A 108 -3.76 3.15 -11.07
C PRO A 108 -5.24 3.01 -11.42
N ASP A 109 -5.59 2.77 -12.69
CA ASP A 109 -6.97 2.68 -13.12
C ASP A 109 -7.67 1.44 -12.54
N LEU A 110 -7.00 0.29 -12.56
CA LEU A 110 -7.54 -0.96 -12.02
C LEU A 110 -7.67 -0.89 -10.50
N SER A 111 -6.63 -0.46 -9.79
CA SER A 111 -6.67 -0.34 -8.33
C SER A 111 -7.68 0.70 -7.84
N ALA A 112 -7.88 1.80 -8.58
CA ALA A 112 -8.93 2.76 -8.29
C ALA A 112 -10.34 2.21 -8.58
N ALA A 113 -10.51 1.44 -9.66
CA ALA A 113 -11.78 0.79 -9.99
C ALA A 113 -12.19 -0.25 -8.93
N ASP A 114 -11.26 -1.08 -8.46
CA ASP A 114 -11.51 -2.04 -7.38
C ASP A 114 -11.86 -1.32 -6.07
N THR A 115 -11.13 -0.25 -5.75
CA THR A 115 -11.42 0.59 -4.58
C THR A 115 -12.82 1.21 -4.68
N ARG A 116 -13.17 1.78 -5.83
CA ARG A 116 -14.50 2.36 -6.08
C ARG A 116 -15.60 1.31 -5.94
N SER A 117 -15.45 0.16 -6.59
CA SER A 117 -16.42 -0.93 -6.55
C SER A 117 -16.63 -1.44 -5.12
N PHE A 118 -15.55 -1.50 -4.34
CA PHE A 118 -15.64 -1.83 -2.92
C PHE A 118 -16.45 -0.78 -2.15
N LEU A 119 -16.14 0.51 -2.31
CA LEU A 119 -16.85 1.61 -1.64
C LEU A 119 -18.34 1.64 -2.00
N GLU A 120 -18.67 1.44 -3.28
CA GLU A 120 -20.06 1.36 -3.77
C GLU A 120 -20.81 0.13 -3.24
N SER A 121 -20.09 -0.93 -2.86
CA SER A 121 -20.68 -2.11 -2.22
C SER A 121 -20.93 -1.97 -0.72
N LEU A 122 -20.46 -0.88 -0.10
CA LEU A 122 -20.64 -0.65 1.33
C LEU A 122 -22.06 -0.16 1.64
N PRO A 123 -22.62 -0.53 2.80
CA PRO A 123 -23.89 0.04 3.24
C PRO A 123 -23.74 1.55 3.43
N GLU A 124 -24.79 2.31 3.12
CA GLU A 124 -24.82 3.74 3.42
C GLU A 124 -24.58 3.98 4.91
N ILE A 125 -23.58 4.79 5.22
CA ILE A 125 -23.34 5.22 6.59
C ILE A 125 -24.40 6.29 6.89
N SER A 126 -25.34 5.97 7.77
CA SER A 126 -26.25 6.97 8.33
C SER A 126 -25.43 7.94 9.17
N VAL A 127 -25.08 9.10 8.60
CA VAL A 127 -24.43 10.18 9.34
C VAL A 127 -25.48 10.86 10.21
N THR A 128 -25.60 10.42 11.46
CA THR A 128 -26.40 11.14 12.45
C THR A 128 -25.70 12.46 12.73
N THR A 129 -26.23 13.56 12.20
CA THR A 129 -25.73 14.89 12.52
C THR A 129 -26.00 15.15 14.01
N PRO A 130 -25.01 15.57 14.82
CA PRO A 130 -25.26 15.91 16.21
C PRO A 130 -26.32 17.02 16.28
N GLN A 131 -27.40 16.79 17.03
CA GLN A 131 -28.33 17.87 17.39
C GLN A 131 -27.58 18.83 18.32
N THR A 132 -27.48 20.09 17.90
CA THR A 132 -26.95 21.21 18.69
C THR A 132 -27.87 21.57 19.85
#